data_AF-A0A3N5S249-F1
#
_entry.id   AF-A0A3N5S249-F1
#
_cell.length_a   1.000
_cell.length_b   1.000
_cell.length_c   1.000
_cell.angle_alpha   90.00
_cell.angle_beta   90.00
_cell.angle_gamma   90.00
#
_symmetry.space_group_name_H-M   'P 1'
#
loop_
_entity.id
_entity.type
_entity.pdbx_description
1 polymer ?
#
loop_
_entity_poly.entity_id
_entity_poly.type
_entity_poly.pdbx_seq_one_letter_code
_entity_poly.pdbx_strand_id
1 'polypeptide(L)'
;MKDGFEWVVSPKVIADGLEAYGQKALTAIQAVADYWGQSIQDEARENAVWEDRTGNARGGLVFAVDGFGLETLTGEVTPEAKSEMSDVGVESGDANTLIITLGHTVFYGKFLELSNGGRYAIIMSTMEGNLPKLERMVQDVFRG
;
A
#
# COMPACT_ATOMS: atom_id res chain seq x y z
N MET A 1 0.28 -49.87 32.67
CA MET A 1 0.46 -48.40 32.59
C MET A 1 1.37 -48.13 31.43
N LYS A 2 0.99 -47.24 30.50
CA LYS A 2 1.93 -46.76 29.47
C LYS A 2 2.66 -45.57 30.09
N ASP A 3 3.89 -45.79 30.53
CA ASP A 3 4.78 -44.74 31.04
C ASP A 3 5.33 -43.97 29.83
N GLY A 4 4.66 -42.89 29.43
CA GLY A 4 5.08 -42.08 28.30
C GLY A 4 4.32 -40.76 28.19
N PHE A 5 4.92 -39.80 27.50
CA PHE A 5 4.32 -38.50 27.19
C PHE A 5 3.27 -38.65 26.09
N GLU A 6 2.04 -38.19 26.34
CA GLU A 6 0.93 -38.16 25.38
C GLU A 6 0.57 -36.71 25.08
N TRP A 7 0.59 -36.34 23.78
CA TRP A 7 0.13 -35.04 23.34
C TRP A 7 -1.39 -34.94 23.53
N VAL A 8 -1.85 -34.07 24.44
CA VAL A 8 -3.28 -33.78 24.66
C VAL A 8 -3.90 -33.10 23.44
N VAL A 9 -3.10 -32.33 22.69
CA VAL A 9 -3.46 -31.73 21.40
C VAL A 9 -2.41 -32.15 20.38
N SER A 10 -2.86 -32.72 19.25
CA SER A 10 -1.95 -33.12 18.17
C SER A 10 -1.15 -31.90 17.68
N PRO A 11 0.18 -32.02 17.50
CA PRO A 11 0.99 -30.94 16.92
C PRO A 11 0.47 -30.41 15.58
N LYS A 12 -0.26 -31.23 14.82
CA LYS A 12 -0.92 -30.79 13.57
C LYS A 12 -1.94 -29.68 13.81
N VAL A 13 -2.73 -29.75 14.89
CA VAL A 13 -3.74 -28.72 15.20
C VAL A 13 -3.07 -27.37 15.47
N ILE A 14 -1.90 -27.38 16.11
CA ILE A 14 -1.12 -26.18 16.38
C ILE A 14 -0.55 -25.63 15.07
N ALA A 15 0.01 -26.49 14.21
CA ALA A 15 0.54 -26.10 12.91
C ALA A 15 -0.55 -25.46 12.02
N ASP A 16 -1.70 -26.12 11.89
CA ASP A 16 -2.85 -25.62 11.12
C ASP A 16 -3.37 -24.28 11.70
N GLY A 17 -3.40 -24.15 13.03
CA GLY A 17 -3.80 -22.91 13.70
C GLY A 17 -2.83 -21.76 13.47
N LEU A 18 -1.52 -22.03 13.47
CA LEU A 18 -0.49 -21.03 13.19
C LEU A 18 -0.53 -20.56 11.73
N GLU A 19 -0.74 -21.49 10.79
CA GLU A 19 -0.92 -21.15 9.37
C GLU A 19 -2.14 -20.26 9.17
N ALA A 20 -3.29 -20.63 9.73
CA ALA A 20 -4.51 -19.83 9.64
C ALA A 20 -4.37 -18.45 10.30
N TYR A 21 -3.65 -18.37 11.43
CA TYR A 21 -3.34 -17.08 12.07
C TYR A 21 -2.44 -16.22 11.18
N GLY A 22 -1.38 -16.81 10.61
CA GLY A 22 -0.48 -16.12 9.69
C GLY A 22 -1.22 -15.53 8.49
N GLN A 23 -2.07 -16.31 7.82
CA GLN A 23 -2.89 -15.84 6.70
C GLN A 23 -3.77 -14.65 7.09
N LYS A 24 -4.46 -14.73 8.24
CA LYS A 24 -5.30 -13.63 8.74
C LYS A 24 -4.48 -12.37 9.04
N ALA A 25 -3.29 -12.52 9.62
CA ALA A 25 -2.41 -11.39 9.90
C ALA A 25 -1.95 -10.69 8.60
N LEU A 26 -1.55 -11.45 7.59
CA LEU A 26 -1.15 -10.90 6.29
C LEU A 26 -2.31 -10.17 5.60
N THR A 27 -3.51 -10.75 5.60
CA THR A 27 -4.72 -10.09 5.06
C THR A 27 -5.07 -8.81 5.82
N ALA A 28 -4.95 -8.82 7.15
CA ALA A 28 -5.22 -7.63 7.96
C ALA A 28 -4.22 -6.50 7.69
N ILE A 29 -2.92 -6.84 7.52
CA ILE A 29 -1.89 -5.88 7.13
C ILE A 29 -2.19 -5.31 5.73
N GLN A 30 -2.58 -6.15 4.76
CA GLN A 30 -2.94 -5.67 3.42
C GLN A 30 -4.14 -4.72 3.45
N ALA A 31 -5.17 -5.02 4.24
CA ALA A 31 -6.33 -4.13 4.40
C ALA A 31 -5.97 -2.79 5.04
N VAL A 32 -5.04 -2.78 6.00
CA VAL A 32 -4.50 -1.53 6.56
C VAL A 32 -3.73 -0.73 5.51
N ALA A 33 -2.89 -1.40 4.72
CA ALA A 33 -2.13 -0.77 3.65
C ALA A 33 -3.03 -0.17 2.58
N ASP A 34 -4.11 -0.86 2.21
CA ASP A 34 -5.12 -0.38 1.26
C ASP A 34 -5.80 0.89 1.75
N TYR A 35 -6.33 0.86 2.98
CA TYR A 35 -6.94 2.04 3.59
C TYR A 35 -5.96 3.22 3.69
N TRP A 36 -4.72 2.95 4.10
CA TRP A 36 -3.69 3.99 4.18
C TRP A 36 -3.34 4.55 2.80
N GLY A 37 -3.17 3.67 1.80
CA GLY A 37 -2.91 4.02 0.40
C GLY A 37 -3.96 4.95 -0.18
N GLN A 38 -5.24 4.62 0.02
CA GLN A 38 -6.35 5.49 -0.39
C GLN A 38 -6.27 6.86 0.30
N SER A 39 -6.05 6.87 1.62
CA SER A 39 -5.92 8.12 2.39
C SER A 39 -4.81 9.03 1.88
N ILE A 40 -3.63 8.49 1.56
CA ILE A 40 -2.50 9.30 1.07
C ILE A 40 -2.66 9.70 -0.39
N GLN A 41 -3.34 8.89 -1.21
CA GLN A 41 -3.70 9.26 -2.57
C GLN A 41 -4.61 10.49 -2.56
N ASP A 42 -5.63 10.49 -1.69
CA ASP A 42 -6.57 11.60 -1.56
C ASP A 42 -5.88 12.85 -1.01
N GLU A 43 -5.00 12.70 -0.02
CA GLU A 43 -4.21 13.82 0.51
C GLU A 43 -3.27 14.42 -0.54
N ALA A 44 -2.55 13.59 -1.29
CA ALA A 44 -1.67 14.07 -2.38
C ALA A 44 -2.49 14.78 -3.46
N ARG A 45 -3.65 14.22 -3.80
CA ARG A 45 -4.60 14.82 -4.73
C ARG A 45 -5.16 16.13 -4.21
N GLU A 46 -5.37 16.33 -2.92
CA GLU A 46 -5.90 17.57 -2.38
C GLU A 46 -4.81 18.66 -2.32
N ASN A 47 -3.62 18.30 -1.85
CA ASN A 47 -2.58 19.23 -1.43
C ASN A 47 -1.51 19.54 -2.50
N ALA A 48 -1.56 18.88 -3.66
CA ALA A 48 -0.64 19.17 -4.75
C ALA A 48 -0.62 20.67 -5.11
N VAL A 49 0.57 21.28 -5.07
CA VAL A 49 0.76 22.74 -5.16
C VAL A 49 0.75 23.30 -6.59
N TRP A 50 0.83 22.45 -7.60
CA TRP A 50 0.79 22.86 -9.00
C TRP A 50 -0.64 23.11 -9.48
N GLU A 51 -0.77 23.95 -10.51
CA GLU A 51 -2.04 24.20 -11.17
C GLU A 51 -2.35 23.05 -12.14
N ASP A 52 -3.43 22.30 -11.90
CA ASP A 52 -3.88 21.27 -12.82
C ASP A 52 -4.74 21.86 -13.94
N ARG A 53 -4.18 21.98 -15.14
CA ARG A 53 -4.92 22.53 -16.28
C ARG A 53 -5.73 21.49 -17.03
N THR A 54 -5.35 20.21 -16.93
CA THR A 54 -5.97 19.11 -17.67
C THR A 54 -6.75 18.16 -16.77
N GLY A 55 -6.52 18.20 -15.46
CA GLY A 55 -7.09 17.25 -14.49
C GLY A 55 -6.30 15.94 -14.41
N ASN A 56 -5.37 15.71 -15.33
CA ASN A 56 -4.68 14.42 -15.47
C ASN A 56 -3.52 14.28 -14.50
N ALA A 57 -2.91 15.38 -14.04
CA ALA A 57 -1.86 15.32 -13.03
C ALA A 57 -2.42 14.87 -11.68
N ARG A 58 -3.57 15.43 -11.27
CA ARG A 58 -4.23 15.09 -10.01
C ARG A 58 -4.99 13.78 -10.13
N GLY A 59 -5.75 13.60 -11.20
CA GLY A 59 -6.46 12.37 -11.49
C GLY A 59 -5.53 11.16 -11.70
N GLY A 60 -4.28 11.40 -12.08
CA GLY A 60 -3.24 10.39 -12.29
C GLY A 60 -2.39 10.05 -11.07
N LEU A 61 -2.59 10.71 -9.91
CA LEU A 61 -2.00 10.25 -8.66
C LEU A 61 -2.69 8.96 -8.23
N VAL A 62 -1.94 7.87 -8.03
CA VAL A 62 -2.50 6.55 -7.72
C VAL A 62 -1.70 5.84 -6.64
N PHE A 63 -2.37 5.07 -5.79
CA PHE A 63 -1.71 4.10 -4.92
C PHE A 63 -1.86 2.66 -5.42
N ALA A 64 -0.90 1.80 -5.06
CA ALA A 64 -1.00 0.36 -5.24
C ALA A 64 -0.43 -0.37 -4.01
N VAL A 65 -1.03 -1.50 -3.67
CA VAL A 65 -0.60 -2.41 -2.60
C VAL A 65 -0.45 -3.80 -3.20
N ASP A 66 0.76 -4.33 -3.18
CA ASP A 66 1.09 -5.62 -3.77
C ASP A 66 2.02 -6.45 -2.88
N GLY A 67 1.77 -7.75 -2.75
CA GLY A 67 2.61 -8.65 -1.96
C GLY A 67 1.83 -9.69 -1.16
N PHE A 68 2.57 -10.45 -0.35
CA PHE A 68 2.09 -11.60 0.43
C PHE A 68 1.40 -12.71 -0.39
N GLY A 69 1.56 -12.71 -1.72
CA GLY A 69 0.81 -13.58 -2.61
C GLY A 69 -0.70 -13.31 -2.65
N LEU A 70 -1.12 -12.12 -2.18
CA LEU A 70 -2.50 -11.65 -2.21
C LEU A 70 -2.76 -10.89 -3.52
N GLU A 71 -4.04 -10.67 -3.83
CA GLU A 71 -4.42 -9.87 -5.00
C GLU A 71 -3.95 -8.42 -4.84
N THR A 72 -3.38 -7.85 -5.91
CA THR A 72 -2.97 -6.45 -5.93
C THR A 72 -4.19 -5.53 -5.76
N LEU A 73 -4.10 -4.58 -4.84
CA LEU A 73 -5.12 -3.55 -4.63
C LEU A 73 -4.60 -2.22 -5.19
N THR A 74 -5.45 -1.50 -5.92
CA THR A 74 -5.07 -0.21 -6.53
C THR A 74 -6.17 0.83 -6.33
N GLY A 75 -5.74 2.08 -6.17
CA GLY A 75 -6.66 3.21 -6.14
C GLY A 75 -7.23 3.52 -7.52
N GLU A 76 -8.42 4.12 -7.55
CA GLU A 76 -9.02 4.57 -8.81
C GLU A 76 -8.26 5.76 -9.39
N VAL A 77 -7.98 5.69 -10.69
CA VAL A 77 -7.48 6.79 -11.54
C VAL A 77 -8.65 7.32 -12.35
N THR A 78 -8.73 8.64 -12.57
CA THR A 78 -9.82 9.20 -13.38
C THR A 78 -9.78 8.64 -14.81
N PRO A 79 -10.93 8.45 -15.49
CA PRO A 79 -10.95 7.92 -16.86
C PRO A 79 -10.05 8.69 -17.83
N GLU A 80 -9.97 10.02 -17.65
CA GLU A 80 -9.16 10.93 -18.46
C GLU A 80 -7.66 10.78 -18.19
N ALA A 81 -7.26 10.60 -16.93
CA ALA A 81 -5.88 10.30 -16.60
C ALA A 81 -5.51 8.88 -17.06
N LYS A 82 -6.47 7.95 -17.02
CA LYS A 82 -6.31 6.56 -17.46
C LYS A 82 -6.01 6.45 -18.96
N SER A 83 -6.61 7.29 -19.80
CA SER A 83 -6.34 7.31 -21.25
C SER A 83 -4.96 7.86 -21.60
N GLU A 84 -4.37 8.67 -20.70
CA GLU A 84 -3.06 9.30 -20.87
C GLU A 84 -1.96 8.59 -20.06
N MET A 85 -2.25 7.41 -19.51
CA MET A 85 -1.26 6.65 -18.74
C MET A 85 -0.11 6.21 -19.63
N SER A 86 1.08 6.66 -19.26
CA SER A 86 2.31 6.39 -19.99
C SER A 86 3.43 5.88 -19.09
N ASP A 87 3.25 5.98 -17.76
CA ASP A 87 4.20 5.52 -16.76
C ASP A 87 3.41 4.76 -15.68
N VAL A 88 3.66 3.45 -15.54
CA VAL A 88 2.81 2.55 -14.74
C VAL A 88 3.62 1.52 -13.95
N GLY A 89 4.88 1.84 -13.64
CA GLY A 89 5.73 0.95 -12.84
C GLY A 89 5.19 0.82 -11.42
N VAL A 90 4.53 -0.28 -11.11
CA VAL A 90 4.28 -0.72 -9.74
C VAL A 90 5.35 -1.75 -9.42
N GLU A 91 6.10 -1.53 -8.34
CA GLU A 91 7.01 -2.54 -7.81
C GLU A 91 6.17 -3.64 -7.14
N SER A 92 6.39 -4.88 -7.56
CA SER A 92 5.63 -6.03 -7.04
C SER A 92 6.28 -6.58 -5.78
N GLY A 93 5.45 -6.86 -4.79
CA GLY A 93 5.87 -7.58 -3.59
C GLY A 93 6.08 -9.07 -3.86
N ASP A 94 6.40 -9.81 -2.80
CA ASP A 94 6.52 -11.26 -2.87
C ASP A 94 5.79 -11.92 -1.70
N ALA A 95 5.89 -13.23 -1.54
CA ALA A 95 5.21 -13.97 -0.47
C ALA A 95 5.53 -13.47 0.95
N ASN A 96 6.63 -12.74 1.15
CA ASN A 96 7.10 -12.24 2.44
C ASN A 96 7.19 -10.71 2.51
N THR A 97 6.93 -10.02 1.41
CA THR A 97 7.15 -8.58 1.27
C THR A 97 5.89 -7.94 0.71
N LEU A 98 5.35 -6.96 1.45
CA LEU A 98 4.33 -6.06 0.97
C LEU A 98 4.97 -4.76 0.50
N ILE A 99 4.63 -4.33 -0.71
CA ILE A 99 5.02 -3.05 -1.28
C ILE A 99 3.79 -2.15 -1.36
N ILE A 100 3.94 -0.92 -0.88
CA ILE A 100 2.95 0.15 -1.04
C ILE A 100 3.59 1.23 -1.89
N THR A 101 2.94 1.55 -3.01
CA THR A 101 3.40 2.55 -3.98
C THR A 101 2.43 3.72 -3.99
N LEU A 102 2.96 4.95 -4.02
CA LEU A 102 2.23 6.16 -4.42
C LEU A 102 2.98 6.75 -5.61
N GLY A 103 2.28 6.97 -6.72
CA GLY A 103 2.91 7.36 -7.98
C GLY A 103 2.04 8.27 -8.85
N HIS A 104 2.66 8.80 -9.89
CA HIS A 104 1.98 9.46 -11.00
C HIS A 104 1.83 8.48 -12.16
N THR A 105 0.70 8.52 -12.86
CA THR A 105 0.49 7.69 -14.06
C THR A 105 0.83 8.39 -15.38
N VAL A 106 1.01 9.70 -15.35
CA VAL A 106 1.35 10.55 -16.50
C VAL A 106 2.86 10.80 -16.56
N PHE A 107 3.46 10.70 -17.76
CA PHE A 107 4.92 10.82 -17.94
C PHE A 107 5.51 12.09 -17.35
N TYR A 108 4.77 13.21 -17.42
CA TYR A 108 5.25 14.48 -16.90
C TYR A 108 5.16 14.64 -15.39
N GLY A 109 4.53 13.70 -14.67
CA GLY A 109 4.47 13.69 -13.21
C GLY A 109 5.86 13.70 -12.57
N LYS A 110 6.83 13.00 -13.17
CA LYS A 110 8.23 13.04 -12.73
C LYS A 110 8.84 14.44 -12.78
N PHE A 111 8.46 15.28 -13.75
CA PHE A 111 8.93 16.66 -13.79
C PHE A 111 8.35 17.49 -12.65
N LEU A 112 7.12 17.22 -12.21
CA LEU A 112 6.52 17.89 -11.05
C LEU A 112 7.29 17.56 -9.77
N GLU A 113 7.77 16.32 -9.63
CA GLU A 113 8.58 15.92 -8.46
C GLU A 113 9.99 16.54 -8.46
N LEU A 114 10.63 16.72 -9.63
CA LEU A 114 12.05 17.09 -9.71
C LEU A 114 12.32 18.56 -10.06
N SER A 115 11.36 19.24 -10.70
CA SER A 115 11.57 20.61 -11.18
C SER A 115 11.61 21.63 -10.04
N ASN A 116 12.23 22.79 -10.31
CA ASN A 116 12.34 23.90 -9.36
C ASN A 116 12.91 23.51 -7.98
N GLY A 117 13.83 22.54 -7.96
CA GLY A 117 14.42 22.02 -6.72
C GLY A 117 13.44 21.24 -5.85
N GLY A 118 12.47 20.54 -6.46
CA GLY A 118 11.46 19.76 -5.73
C GLY A 118 10.33 20.62 -5.12
N ARG A 119 10.21 21.89 -5.50
CA ARG A 119 9.15 22.79 -4.99
C ARG A 119 7.74 22.24 -5.20
N TYR A 120 7.55 21.42 -6.22
CA TYR A 120 6.26 20.86 -6.61
C TYR A 120 6.14 19.37 -6.27
N ALA A 121 7.11 18.81 -5.54
CA ALA A 121 7.09 17.43 -5.09
C ALA A 121 5.97 17.19 -4.09
N ILE A 122 5.17 16.15 -4.34
CA ILE A 122 4.04 15.79 -3.47
C ILE A 122 4.11 14.35 -2.97
N ILE A 123 4.73 13.44 -3.72
CA ILE A 123 4.75 12.01 -3.36
C ILE A 123 5.50 11.79 -2.05
N MET A 124 6.79 12.16 -2.01
CA MET A 124 7.62 11.89 -0.83
C MET A 124 7.14 12.62 0.42
N SER A 125 6.71 13.88 0.28
CA SER A 125 6.20 14.67 1.41
C SER A 125 4.92 14.09 1.99
N THR A 126 4.00 13.64 1.13
CA THR A 126 2.75 12.97 1.58
C THR A 126 3.07 11.63 2.25
N MET A 127 3.97 10.83 1.67
CA MET A 127 4.39 9.56 2.26
C MET A 127 5.02 9.76 3.64
N GLU A 128 6.05 10.58 3.74
CA GLU A 128 6.80 10.82 4.99
C GLU A 128 5.91 11.41 6.10
N GLY A 129 5.03 12.36 5.74
CA GLY A 129 4.06 12.93 6.68
C GLY A 129 3.08 11.91 7.27
N ASN A 130 2.81 10.83 6.52
CA ASN A 130 1.83 9.80 6.88
C ASN A 130 2.43 8.48 7.38
N LEU A 131 3.76 8.30 7.35
CA LEU A 131 4.42 7.09 7.87
C LEU A 131 4.08 6.79 9.34
N PRO A 132 4.07 7.76 10.28
CA PRO A 132 3.70 7.47 11.66
C PRO A 132 2.27 6.96 11.84
N LYS A 133 1.36 7.37 10.94
CA LYS A 133 -0.04 6.88 10.93
C LYS A 133 -0.10 5.43 10.46
N LEU A 134 0.63 5.08 9.39
CA LEU A 134 0.75 3.69 8.92
C LEU A 134 1.31 2.79 10.01
N GLU A 135 2.40 3.21 10.65
CA GLU A 135 3.05 2.44 11.71
C GLU A 135 2.05 2.13 12.85
N ARG A 136 1.29 3.13 13.29
CA ARG A 136 0.25 2.95 14.31
C ARG A 136 -0.81 1.95 13.86
N MET A 137 -1.33 2.10 12.65
CA MET A 137 -2.37 1.21 12.12
C MET A 137 -1.91 -0.25 12.06
N VAL A 138 -0.67 -0.49 11.61
CA VAL A 138 -0.08 -1.84 11.58
C VAL A 138 0.09 -2.39 12.99
N GLN A 139 0.56 -1.58 13.95
CA GLN A 139 0.65 -2.01 15.35
C GLN A 139 -0.72 -2.38 15.92
N ASP A 140 -1.77 -1.62 15.58
CA ASP A 140 -3.13 -1.85 16.09
C ASP A 140 -3.73 -3.18 15.60
N VAL A 141 -3.31 -3.71 14.44
CA VAL A 141 -3.69 -5.07 13.97
C VAL A 141 -3.34 -6.15 14.99
N PHE A 142 -2.25 -5.97 15.74
CA PHE A 142 -1.71 -6.96 16.67
C PHE A 142 -2.04 -6.68 18.13
N ARG A 143 -2.76 -5.58 18.43
CA ARG A 143 -3.13 -5.19 19.80
C ARG A 143 -4.47 -5.78 20.27
N GLY A 144 -5.11 -6.62 19.46
CA GLY A 144 -6.33 -7.34 19.80
C GLY A 144 -6.20 -8.24 21.01
#